data_AF-A0A971QJF0-F1
#
_entry.id   AF-A0A971QJF0-F1
#
_cell.length_a   1.000
_cell.length_b   1.000
_cell.length_c   1.000
_cell.angle_alpha   90.00
_cell.angle_beta   90.00
_cell.angle_gamma   90.00
#
_symmetry.space_group_name_H-M   'P 1'
#
loop_
_entity.id
_entity.type
_entity.pdbx_description
1 polymer ?
#
loop_
_entity_poly.entity_id
_entity_poly.type
_entity_poly.pdbx_seq_one_letter_code
_entity_poly.pdbx_strand_id
1 'polypeptide(L)'
;MSALDAAVKVLEVAGKPLHYREITRRMLQSGLWATEGKTPEATVNAQLAVDIKKSGKASRFMRFGRGIFGLNAQRADTGTTTSSCRSEEPTLYIAKAGTCSFTDAAERILNGANGQPMHYRDITRHALEHKLLNTQGKTPEATMYAQVLTETRRRKLRGEQPRFMMLGKGMVALSRWEAQGVAYQVEQSNRKARAELLKRIKAMPPADFEELVGELLAAIGFDEVEVTSRSKDGGIDVRGTLVVGDVIRTRLAVQVKRWKSNVQAPVIQQVRGSLGAHEQGLVITTSDFSQGARKEAERRDTTPVALMDGEQLVALLVENEIGVKRTPMSLIALIGNDDVTKMLME
;
A
#
# COMPACT_ATOMS: atom_id res chain seq x y z
N MET A 1 -10.39 25.21 26.60
CA MET A 1 -10.98 24.82 25.28
C MET A 1 -10.87 23.32 25.11
N SER A 2 -11.68 22.69 24.26
CA SER A 2 -11.45 21.27 23.93
C SER A 2 -10.13 21.11 23.14
N ALA A 3 -9.53 19.93 23.18
CA ALA A 3 -8.28 19.69 22.45
C ALA A 3 -8.47 19.85 20.93
N LEU A 4 -9.66 19.51 20.40
CA LEU A 4 -10.00 19.72 18.99
C LEU A 4 -10.09 21.21 18.65
N ASP A 5 -10.74 22.03 19.47
CA ASP A 5 -10.86 23.48 19.20
C ASP A 5 -9.50 24.18 19.27
N ALA A 6 -8.63 23.76 20.19
CA ALA A 6 -7.27 24.27 20.27
C ALA A 6 -6.41 23.81 19.09
N ALA A 7 -6.59 22.57 18.61
CA ALA A 7 -5.93 22.09 17.40
C ALA A 7 -6.36 22.87 16.14
N VAL A 8 -7.63 23.29 16.04
CA VAL A 8 -8.10 24.15 14.94
C VAL A 8 -7.33 25.46 14.92
N LYS A 9 -7.30 26.21 16.03
CA LYS A 9 -6.58 27.50 16.09
C LYS A 9 -5.10 27.37 15.75
N VAL A 10 -4.44 26.31 16.21
CA VAL A 10 -3.03 26.07 15.90
C VAL A 10 -2.82 25.82 14.41
N LEU A 11 -3.71 25.07 13.76
CA LEU A 11 -3.64 24.80 12.33
C LEU A 11 -4.04 26.02 11.48
N GLU A 12 -4.96 26.86 11.96
CA GLU A 12 -5.33 28.13 11.32
C GLU A 12 -4.13 29.08 11.28
N VAL A 13 -3.47 29.28 12.43
CA VAL A 13 -2.28 30.12 12.54
C VAL A 13 -1.11 29.55 11.73
N ALA A 14 -0.99 28.23 11.63
CA ALA A 14 0.08 27.60 10.87
C ALA A 14 -0.11 27.65 9.35
N GLY A 15 -1.36 27.71 8.86
CA GLY A 15 -1.70 27.74 7.44
C GLY A 15 -1.27 26.50 6.64
N LYS A 16 -0.76 25.45 7.29
CA LYS A 16 -0.25 24.22 6.66
C LYS A 16 -0.50 22.98 7.52
N PRO A 17 -0.55 21.77 6.94
CA PRO A 17 -0.65 20.54 7.72
C PRO A 17 0.55 20.37 8.65
N LEU A 18 0.30 20.00 9.90
CA LEU A 18 1.31 19.80 10.93
C LEU A 18 1.25 18.40 11.50
N HIS A 19 2.39 17.91 12.01
CA HIS A 19 2.42 16.65 12.75
C HIS A 19 1.76 16.81 14.13
N TYR A 20 1.03 15.80 14.62
CA TYR A 20 0.27 15.90 15.88
C TYR A 20 1.12 16.30 17.09
N ARG A 21 2.40 15.90 17.14
CA ARG A 21 3.35 16.32 18.19
C ARG A 21 3.61 17.84 18.15
N GLU A 22 3.70 18.41 16.96
CA GLU A 22 3.85 19.85 16.75
C GLU A 22 2.58 20.60 17.15
N ILE A 23 1.40 20.08 16.73
CA ILE A 23 0.10 20.65 17.09
C ILE A 23 -0.04 20.70 18.62
N THR A 24 0.24 19.58 19.28
CA THR A 24 0.15 19.46 20.74
C THR A 24 1.13 20.41 21.45
N ARG A 25 2.37 20.51 20.97
CA ARG A 25 3.37 21.42 21.56
C ARG A 25 2.90 22.87 21.48
N ARG A 26 2.39 23.30 20.32
CA ARG A 26 1.86 24.66 20.13
C ARG A 26 0.63 24.93 20.97
N MET A 27 -0.27 23.94 21.13
CA MET A 27 -1.45 24.06 22.01
C MET A 27 -1.06 24.32 23.47
N LEU A 28 -0.03 23.63 23.97
CA LEU A 28 0.48 23.80 25.33
C LEU A 28 1.23 25.12 25.51
N GLN A 29 2.11 25.47 24.55
CA GLN A 29 2.90 26.72 24.59
C GLN A 29 2.04 27.98 24.50
N SER A 30 0.95 27.94 23.74
CA SER A 30 0.01 29.06 23.60
C SER A 30 -1.06 29.09 24.70
N GLY A 31 -1.05 28.15 25.65
CA GLY A 31 -2.04 28.06 26.71
C GLY A 31 -3.46 27.77 26.22
N LEU A 32 -3.64 27.35 24.97
CA LEU A 32 -4.97 27.08 24.38
C LEU A 32 -5.61 25.81 24.95
N TRP A 33 -4.78 24.88 25.43
CA TRP A 33 -5.21 23.62 26.02
C TRP A 33 -4.24 23.20 27.12
N ALA A 34 -4.76 22.64 28.21
CA ALA A 34 -3.99 22.10 29.33
C ALA A 34 -4.47 20.69 29.65
N THR A 35 -3.57 19.84 30.12
CA THR A 35 -3.86 18.44 30.46
C THR A 35 -2.88 17.94 31.51
N GLU A 36 -3.38 17.09 32.41
CA GLU A 36 -2.59 16.40 33.43
C GLU A 36 -2.13 15.00 32.97
N GLY A 37 -2.52 14.59 31.75
CA GLY A 37 -2.19 13.29 31.19
C GLY A 37 -0.71 13.14 30.85
N LYS A 38 -0.14 11.95 31.09
CA LYS A 38 1.29 11.65 30.85
C LYS A 38 1.69 11.67 29.37
N THR A 39 0.75 11.56 28.44
CA THR A 39 1.01 11.44 26.98
C THR A 39 0.06 12.33 26.15
N PRO A 40 0.17 13.66 26.29
CA PRO A 40 -0.75 14.61 25.67
C PRO A 40 -0.80 14.49 24.14
N GLU A 41 0.32 14.17 23.49
CA GLU A 41 0.38 14.03 22.04
C GLU A 41 -0.41 12.81 21.54
N ALA A 42 -0.36 11.70 22.27
CA ALA A 42 -1.10 10.50 21.92
C ALA A 42 -2.62 10.74 22.03
N THR A 43 -3.04 11.49 23.05
CA THR A 43 -4.44 11.91 23.24
C THR A 43 -4.92 12.78 22.08
N VAL A 44 -4.16 13.81 21.68
CA VAL A 44 -4.52 14.69 20.56
C VAL A 44 -4.60 13.91 19.24
N ASN A 45 -3.64 13.01 18.98
CA ASN A 45 -3.66 12.16 17.80
C ASN A 45 -4.91 11.27 17.73
N ALA A 46 -5.26 10.63 18.85
CA ALA A 46 -6.45 9.77 18.93
C ALA A 46 -7.73 10.57 18.70
N GLN A 47 -7.86 11.75 19.33
CA GLN A 47 -9.05 12.59 19.18
C GLN A 47 -9.22 13.11 17.74
N LEU A 48 -8.14 13.56 17.09
CA LEU A 48 -8.16 13.97 15.68
C LEU A 48 -8.55 12.80 14.76
N ALA A 49 -7.99 11.61 15.00
CA ALA A 49 -8.32 10.42 14.20
C ALA A 49 -9.78 9.97 14.38
N VAL A 50 -10.31 10.04 15.61
CA VAL A 50 -11.71 9.69 15.91
C VAL A 50 -12.67 10.69 15.29
N ASP A 51 -12.38 11.99 15.35
CA ASP A 51 -13.21 13.03 14.72
C ASP A 51 -13.28 12.83 13.20
N ILE A 52 -12.15 12.58 12.54
CA ILE A 52 -12.10 12.28 11.10
C ILE A 52 -12.92 11.04 10.76
N LYS A 53 -12.81 9.98 11.57
CA LYS A 53 -13.54 8.73 11.34
C LYS A 53 -15.05 8.89 11.54
N LYS A 54 -15.47 9.68 12.53
CA LYS A 54 -16.89 9.90 12.87
C LYS A 54 -17.55 10.90 11.92
N SER A 55 -16.86 11.98 11.60
CA SER A 55 -17.41 13.14 10.89
C SER A 55 -17.12 13.11 9.38
N GLY A 56 -16.21 12.26 8.91
CA GLY A 56 -15.96 12.04 7.48
C GLY A 56 -15.63 13.33 6.73
N LYS A 57 -16.38 13.62 5.65
CA LYS A 57 -16.22 14.85 4.85
C LYS A 57 -16.60 16.14 5.61
N ALA A 58 -17.40 16.03 6.67
CA ALA A 58 -17.78 17.16 7.53
C ALA A 58 -16.79 17.40 8.69
N SER A 59 -15.76 16.55 8.81
CA SER A 59 -14.69 16.73 9.80
C SER A 59 -13.98 18.07 9.61
N ARG A 60 -13.61 18.70 10.73
CA ARG A 60 -12.80 19.92 10.75
C ARG A 60 -11.36 19.68 10.30
N PHE A 61 -10.93 18.42 10.38
CA PHE A 61 -9.57 18.00 10.10
C PHE A 61 -9.54 17.03 8.93
N MET A 62 -8.42 17.01 8.22
CA MET A 62 -8.09 16.03 7.19
C MET A 62 -6.70 15.46 7.46
N ARG A 63 -6.50 14.19 7.10
CA ARG A 63 -5.22 13.50 7.29
C ARG A 63 -4.39 13.58 6.01
N PHE A 64 -3.21 14.18 6.12
CA PHE A 64 -2.27 14.37 5.00
C PHE A 64 -1.11 13.35 5.01
N GLY A 65 -0.97 12.56 6.07
CA GLY A 65 0.08 11.56 6.19
C GLY A 65 0.04 10.80 7.51
N ARG A 66 1.07 9.99 7.81
CA ARG A 66 1.20 9.31 9.10
C ARG A 66 1.45 10.37 10.19
N GLY A 67 0.43 10.63 11.02
CA GLY A 67 0.50 11.62 12.09
C GLY A 67 0.42 13.08 11.64
N ILE A 68 0.16 13.36 10.36
CA ILE A 68 0.07 14.72 9.82
C ILE A 68 -1.40 15.08 9.60
N PHE A 69 -1.83 16.19 10.20
CA PHE A 69 -3.20 16.68 10.19
C PHE A 69 -3.23 18.14 9.71
N GLY A 70 -4.24 18.47 8.91
CA GLY A 70 -4.51 19.84 8.46
C GLY A 70 -6.00 20.17 8.57
N LEU A 71 -6.36 21.43 8.37
CA LEU A 71 -7.77 21.84 8.30
C LEU A 71 -8.40 21.36 7.00
N ASN A 72 -9.65 20.94 7.11
CA ASN A 72 -10.44 20.58 5.94
C ASN A 72 -10.96 21.86 5.26
N ALA A 73 -10.31 22.28 4.18
CA ALA A 73 -10.71 23.45 3.39
C ALA A 73 -12.12 23.29 2.77
N GLN A 74 -12.58 22.06 2.54
CA GLN A 74 -13.93 21.79 2.01
C GLN A 74 -15.05 22.00 3.02
N ARG A 75 -14.73 22.39 4.26
CA ARG A 75 -15.72 22.81 5.25
C ARG A 75 -16.29 24.21 4.96
N ALA A 76 -15.51 25.09 4.31
CA ALA A 76 -15.95 26.46 4.00
C ALA A 76 -17.24 26.49 3.17
N ASP A 77 -17.45 25.48 2.31
CA ASP A 77 -18.63 25.38 1.43
C ASP A 77 -19.81 24.62 2.04
N THR A 78 -19.74 24.19 3.30
CA THR A 78 -20.79 23.36 3.95
C THR A 78 -21.69 24.15 4.92
N GLY A 79 -21.64 25.47 4.88
CA GLY A 79 -22.56 26.34 5.61
C GLY A 79 -23.91 26.48 4.91
N THR A 80 -24.88 25.64 5.31
CA THR A 80 -26.33 25.84 5.11
C THR A 80 -26.81 25.93 3.65
N THR A 81 -27.01 24.78 3.02
CA THR A 81 -28.09 24.64 2.03
C THR A 81 -28.78 23.30 2.19
N THR A 82 -29.83 23.27 3.03
CA THR A 82 -30.94 22.33 2.85
C THR A 82 -31.67 22.73 1.57
N SER A 83 -31.15 22.33 0.42
CA SER A 83 -31.91 22.28 -0.83
C SER A 83 -31.11 21.47 -1.85
N SER A 84 -31.67 20.30 -2.20
CA SER A 84 -31.75 19.80 -3.57
C SER A 84 -30.71 20.37 -4.53
N CYS A 85 -29.55 19.74 -4.61
CA CYS A 85 -28.74 19.74 -5.82
C CYS A 85 -28.20 18.32 -5.97
N ARG A 86 -28.92 17.53 -6.78
CA ARG A 86 -28.28 16.48 -7.56
C ARG A 86 -27.12 17.18 -8.27
N SER A 87 -25.88 16.94 -7.87
CA SER A 87 -24.87 16.81 -8.90
C SER A 87 -25.35 15.62 -9.71
N GLU A 88 -25.88 15.87 -10.91
CA GLU A 88 -26.04 14.81 -11.88
C GLU A 88 -24.64 14.24 -12.11
N GLU A 89 -24.29 13.22 -11.32
CA GLU A 89 -23.25 12.28 -11.71
C GLU A 89 -23.62 11.81 -13.12
N PRO A 90 -22.68 11.76 -14.06
CA PRO A 90 -22.97 11.36 -15.42
C PRO A 90 -23.75 10.03 -15.35
N THR A 91 -25.00 10.09 -15.78
CA THR A 91 -25.93 8.98 -15.65
C THR A 91 -25.36 7.83 -16.45
N LEU A 92 -24.81 6.83 -15.75
CA LEU A 92 -24.32 5.60 -16.33
C LEU A 92 -25.49 4.88 -17.00
N TYR A 93 -25.68 5.11 -18.31
CA TYR A 93 -26.78 4.51 -19.05
C TYR A 93 -26.39 3.08 -19.44
N ILE A 94 -26.78 2.12 -18.60
CA ILE A 94 -26.59 0.70 -18.87
C ILE A 94 -27.92 0.13 -19.36
N ALA A 95 -27.93 -0.44 -20.57
CA ALA A 95 -29.12 -1.08 -21.14
C ALA A 95 -29.70 -2.13 -20.16
N LYS A 96 -31.01 -2.06 -19.92
CA LYS A 96 -31.75 -2.98 -19.03
C LYS A 96 -31.56 -4.43 -19.49
N ALA A 97 -30.69 -5.15 -18.80
CA ALA A 97 -30.53 -6.59 -18.95
C ALA A 97 -30.71 -7.24 -17.58
N GLY A 98 -31.34 -8.42 -17.56
CA GLY A 98 -31.74 -9.12 -16.33
C GLY A 98 -30.62 -9.37 -15.33
N THR A 99 -31.00 -9.87 -14.15
CA THR A 99 -30.09 -10.18 -13.04
C THR A 99 -28.91 -11.02 -13.50
N CYS A 100 -27.70 -10.60 -13.15
CA CYS A 100 -26.44 -11.23 -13.56
C CYS A 100 -25.56 -11.56 -12.35
N SER A 101 -24.47 -12.29 -12.58
CA SER A 101 -23.51 -12.60 -11.51
C SER A 101 -22.81 -11.33 -11.00
N PHE A 102 -22.22 -11.34 -9.80
CA PHE A 102 -21.48 -10.17 -9.29
C PHE A 102 -20.36 -9.73 -10.22
N THR A 103 -19.62 -10.69 -10.78
CA THR A 103 -18.53 -10.41 -11.71
C THR A 103 -19.04 -9.84 -13.03
N ASP A 104 -20.16 -10.33 -13.56
CA ASP A 104 -20.74 -9.77 -14.79
C ASP A 104 -21.35 -8.40 -14.57
N ALA A 105 -21.97 -8.18 -13.41
CA ALA A 105 -22.46 -6.86 -12.99
C ALA A 105 -21.30 -5.87 -12.87
N ALA A 106 -20.20 -6.26 -12.22
CA ALA A 106 -19.00 -5.42 -12.11
C ALA A 106 -18.44 -5.03 -13.47
N GLU A 107 -18.35 -5.98 -14.41
CA GLU A 107 -17.90 -5.67 -15.77
C GLU A 107 -18.86 -4.71 -16.48
N ARG A 108 -20.18 -4.89 -16.36
CA ARG A 108 -21.15 -3.98 -16.98
C ARG A 108 -21.07 -2.56 -16.41
N ILE A 109 -20.97 -2.42 -15.08
CA ILE A 109 -20.81 -1.10 -14.44
C ILE A 109 -19.53 -0.43 -14.92
N LEU A 110 -18.39 -1.13 -14.86
CA LEU A 110 -17.10 -0.56 -15.26
C LEU A 110 -17.05 -0.22 -16.77
N ASN A 111 -17.78 -0.95 -17.60
CA ASN A 111 -17.91 -0.60 -19.02
C ASN A 111 -18.76 0.64 -19.25
N GLY A 112 -19.87 0.78 -18.53
CA GLY A 112 -20.67 2.00 -18.59
C GLY A 112 -19.93 3.23 -18.05
N ALA A 113 -18.92 3.03 -17.19
CA ALA A 113 -18.08 4.08 -16.63
C ALA A 113 -16.92 4.45 -17.57
N ASN A 114 -17.00 4.08 -18.85
CA ASN A 114 -15.94 4.28 -19.85
C ASN A 114 -14.57 3.74 -19.40
N GLY A 115 -14.55 2.67 -18.60
CA GLY A 115 -13.31 2.04 -18.12
C GLY A 115 -12.62 2.76 -16.96
N GLN A 116 -13.20 3.82 -16.41
CA GLN A 116 -12.64 4.46 -15.23
C GLN A 116 -12.58 3.49 -14.05
N PRO A 117 -11.47 3.45 -13.29
CA PRO A 117 -11.41 2.68 -12.07
C PRO A 117 -12.47 3.12 -11.07
N MET A 118 -13.18 2.16 -10.48
CA MET A 118 -14.19 2.42 -9.46
C MET A 118 -13.87 1.64 -8.20
N HIS A 119 -14.20 2.21 -7.05
CA HIS A 119 -14.10 1.49 -5.81
C HIS A 119 -15.17 0.38 -5.77
N TYR A 120 -14.83 -0.80 -5.25
CA TYR A 120 -15.76 -1.96 -5.24
C TYR A 120 -17.12 -1.67 -4.61
N ARG A 121 -17.16 -0.74 -3.63
CA ARG A 121 -18.41 -0.29 -3.00
C ARG A 121 -19.30 0.49 -3.97
N ASP A 122 -18.71 1.34 -4.80
CA ASP A 122 -19.45 2.14 -5.78
C ASP A 122 -19.91 1.26 -6.94
N ILE A 123 -19.07 0.30 -7.37
CA ILE A 123 -19.48 -0.73 -8.34
C ILE A 123 -20.69 -1.50 -7.84
N THR A 124 -20.68 -1.91 -6.57
CA THR A 124 -21.79 -2.66 -5.97
C THR A 124 -23.05 -1.81 -5.85
N ARG A 125 -22.90 -0.53 -5.48
CA ARG A 125 -24.01 0.43 -5.39
C ARG A 125 -24.70 0.58 -6.74
N HIS A 126 -23.96 0.91 -7.80
CA HIS A 126 -24.53 1.04 -9.14
C HIS A 126 -25.13 -0.29 -9.64
N ALA A 127 -24.51 -1.42 -9.33
CA ALA A 127 -25.05 -2.73 -9.71
C ALA A 127 -26.42 -3.01 -9.06
N LEU A 128 -26.67 -2.54 -7.83
CA LEU A 128 -27.97 -2.62 -7.17
C LEU A 128 -28.96 -1.59 -7.71
N GLU A 129 -28.53 -0.33 -7.91
CA GLU A 129 -29.35 0.75 -8.47
C GLU A 129 -29.89 0.42 -9.86
N HIS A 130 -29.03 -0.13 -10.73
CA HIS A 130 -29.41 -0.58 -12.07
C HIS A 130 -30.08 -1.96 -12.09
N LYS A 131 -30.38 -2.56 -10.93
CA LYS A 131 -31.01 -3.88 -10.78
C LYS A 131 -30.26 -5.01 -11.50
N LEU A 132 -28.94 -4.86 -11.65
CA LEU A 132 -28.07 -5.90 -12.21
C LEU A 132 -27.85 -7.03 -11.22
N LEU A 133 -27.97 -6.75 -9.92
CA LEU A 133 -27.87 -7.73 -8.84
C LEU A 133 -29.16 -7.85 -8.06
N ASN A 134 -29.44 -9.08 -7.63
CA ASN A 134 -30.42 -9.36 -6.60
C ASN A 134 -29.71 -10.14 -5.47
N THR A 135 -29.64 -9.54 -4.29
CA THR A 135 -28.87 -10.11 -3.18
C THR A 135 -29.69 -10.10 -1.90
N GLN A 136 -29.76 -11.24 -1.21
CA GLN A 136 -30.35 -11.37 0.13
C GLN A 136 -29.30 -11.25 1.25
N GLY A 137 -28.01 -11.18 0.89
CA GLY A 137 -26.91 -11.11 1.84
C GLY A 137 -26.75 -9.75 2.50
N LYS A 138 -26.25 -9.72 3.74
CA LYS A 138 -26.08 -8.49 4.53
C LYS A 138 -24.95 -7.57 4.05
N THR A 139 -24.01 -8.07 3.25
CA THR A 139 -22.80 -7.33 2.83
C THR A 139 -22.46 -7.56 1.34
N PRO A 140 -23.30 -7.11 0.40
CA PRO A 140 -23.10 -7.34 -1.03
C PRO A 140 -21.78 -6.78 -1.56
N GLU A 141 -21.23 -5.71 -0.97
CA GLU A 141 -19.97 -5.10 -1.39
C GLU A 141 -18.76 -6.00 -1.11
N ALA A 142 -18.74 -6.64 0.07
CA ALA A 142 -17.69 -7.59 0.42
C ALA A 142 -17.74 -8.82 -0.49
N THR A 143 -18.96 -9.30 -0.79
CA THR A 143 -19.18 -10.40 -1.73
C THR A 143 -18.72 -10.05 -3.15
N MET A 144 -19.08 -8.85 -3.63
CA MET A 144 -18.63 -8.33 -4.92
C MET A 144 -17.10 -8.37 -5.03
N TYR A 145 -16.43 -7.74 -4.08
CA TYR A 145 -14.97 -7.63 -4.09
C TYR A 145 -14.28 -9.00 -4.03
N ALA A 146 -14.76 -9.89 -3.16
CA ALA A 146 -14.23 -11.24 -3.03
C ALA A 146 -14.40 -12.06 -4.32
N GLN A 147 -15.55 -11.95 -5.00
CA GLN A 147 -15.79 -12.67 -6.26
C GLN A 147 -14.90 -12.15 -7.39
N VAL A 148 -14.76 -10.83 -7.53
CA VAL A 148 -13.84 -10.19 -8.49
C VAL A 148 -12.39 -10.63 -8.24
N LEU A 149 -11.92 -10.62 -6.98
CA LEU A 149 -10.58 -11.11 -6.61
C LEU A 149 -10.38 -12.58 -6.99
N THR A 150 -11.36 -13.42 -6.65
CA THR A 150 -11.27 -14.86 -6.84
C THR A 150 -11.29 -15.24 -8.32
N GLU A 151 -12.11 -14.59 -9.15
CA GLU A 151 -12.09 -14.80 -10.60
C GLU A 151 -10.76 -14.35 -11.21
N THR A 152 -10.28 -13.17 -10.82
CA THR A 152 -9.01 -12.61 -11.30
C THR A 152 -7.85 -13.57 -11.04
N ARG A 153 -7.78 -14.14 -9.82
CA ARG A 153 -6.77 -15.16 -9.47
C ARG A 153 -6.93 -16.44 -10.29
N ARG A 154 -8.16 -16.94 -10.45
CA ARG A 154 -8.44 -18.18 -11.22
C ARG A 154 -8.01 -18.07 -12.68
N ARG A 155 -8.32 -16.95 -13.34
CA ARG A 155 -7.93 -16.72 -14.74
C ARG A 155 -6.40 -16.67 -14.90
N LYS A 156 -5.71 -15.96 -14.01
CA LYS A 156 -4.24 -15.90 -13.99
C LYS A 156 -3.60 -17.29 -13.86
N LEU A 157 -4.12 -18.14 -12.97
CA LEU A 157 -3.62 -19.51 -12.79
C LEU A 157 -3.81 -20.39 -14.04
N ARG A 158 -4.83 -20.11 -14.85
CA ARG A 158 -5.10 -20.79 -16.13
C ARG A 158 -4.32 -20.20 -17.32
N GLY A 159 -3.52 -19.16 -17.10
CA GLY A 159 -2.86 -18.41 -18.18
C GLY A 159 -3.81 -17.55 -19.02
N GLU A 160 -5.05 -17.34 -18.57
CA GLU A 160 -6.01 -16.47 -19.24
C GLU A 160 -5.80 -15.01 -18.83
N GLN A 161 -6.12 -14.07 -19.73
CA GLN A 161 -6.16 -12.66 -19.36
C GLN A 161 -7.30 -12.41 -18.35
N PRO A 162 -7.00 -11.81 -17.18
CA PRO A 162 -8.03 -11.50 -16.19
C PRO A 162 -8.95 -10.40 -16.73
N ARG A 163 -10.25 -10.45 -16.40
CA ARG A 163 -11.22 -9.38 -16.75
C ARG A 163 -11.00 -8.10 -15.94
N PHE A 164 -10.50 -8.25 -14.72
CA PHE A 164 -10.33 -7.17 -13.76
C PHE A 164 -8.89 -7.05 -13.29
N MET A 165 -8.56 -5.85 -12.84
CA MET A 165 -7.28 -5.46 -12.31
C MET A 165 -7.51 -4.67 -11.02
N MET A 166 -6.75 -5.04 -10.00
CA MET A 166 -6.86 -4.43 -8.68
C MET A 166 -5.78 -3.36 -8.53
N LEU A 167 -6.20 -2.11 -8.36
CA LEU A 167 -5.30 -0.96 -8.26
C LEU A 167 -4.93 -0.61 -6.81
N GLY A 168 -5.31 -1.47 -5.87
CA GLY A 168 -5.13 -1.25 -4.43
C GLY A 168 -6.27 -0.43 -3.80
N LYS A 169 -6.33 -0.43 -2.46
CA LYS A 169 -7.36 0.27 -1.66
C LYS A 169 -8.81 -0.01 -2.08
N GLY A 170 -9.08 -1.18 -2.66
CA GLY A 170 -10.42 -1.56 -3.13
C GLY A 170 -10.81 -1.00 -4.51
N MET A 171 -9.89 -0.35 -5.22
CA MET A 171 -10.12 0.12 -6.58
C MET A 171 -10.02 -1.04 -7.58
N VAL A 172 -11.03 -1.15 -8.44
CA VAL A 172 -11.16 -2.17 -9.47
C VAL A 172 -11.30 -1.47 -10.82
N ALA A 173 -10.55 -1.95 -11.81
CA ALA A 173 -10.70 -1.54 -13.20
C ALA A 173 -10.80 -2.76 -14.11
N LEU A 174 -11.24 -2.55 -15.34
CA LEU A 174 -11.29 -3.58 -16.36
C LEU A 174 -9.95 -3.68 -17.08
N SER A 175 -9.41 -4.89 -17.20
CA SER A 175 -8.09 -5.12 -17.82
C SER A 175 -8.03 -4.73 -19.30
N ARG A 176 -9.18 -4.69 -20.00
CA ARG A 176 -9.25 -4.29 -21.40
C ARG A 176 -9.14 -2.78 -21.63
N TRP A 177 -9.43 -1.98 -20.60
CA TRP A 177 -9.34 -0.51 -20.67
C TRP A 177 -7.93 0.01 -20.37
N GLU A 178 -7.00 -0.89 -20.05
CA GLU A 178 -5.56 -0.63 -20.04
C GLU A 178 -4.93 -0.58 -21.45
N ALA A 179 -5.67 -0.75 -22.55
CA ALA A 179 -5.01 -0.75 -23.86
C ALA A 179 -4.36 0.60 -24.23
N GLN A 180 -4.82 1.74 -23.71
CA GLN A 180 -4.32 3.07 -24.08
C GLN A 180 -4.40 4.09 -22.92
N GLY A 181 -3.28 4.37 -22.24
CA GLY A 181 -3.18 5.44 -21.23
C GLY A 181 -1.82 5.52 -20.52
N VAL A 182 -1.47 6.69 -19.98
CA VAL A 182 -0.16 6.94 -19.32
C VAL A 182 0.05 6.02 -18.11
N ALA A 183 -0.98 5.76 -17.30
CA ALA A 183 -0.87 4.89 -16.12
C ALA A 183 -0.51 3.44 -16.49
N TYR A 184 -1.10 2.89 -17.55
CA TYR A 184 -0.74 1.56 -18.07
C TYR A 184 0.69 1.54 -18.60
N GLN A 185 1.08 2.55 -19.38
CA GLN A 185 2.44 2.65 -19.90
C GLN A 185 3.46 2.72 -18.78
N VAL A 186 3.16 3.46 -17.70
CA VAL A 186 3.97 3.52 -16.48
C VAL A 186 4.04 2.15 -15.81
N GLU A 187 2.92 1.44 -15.60
CA GLU A 187 2.98 0.13 -14.94
C GLU A 187 3.68 -0.94 -15.80
N GLN A 188 3.46 -0.93 -17.12
CA GLN A 188 4.20 -1.80 -18.05
C GLN A 188 5.69 -1.48 -18.04
N SER A 189 6.06 -0.21 -18.04
CA SER A 189 7.45 0.23 -17.91
C SER A 189 8.04 -0.24 -16.58
N ASN A 190 7.34 -0.03 -15.46
CA ASN A 190 7.77 -0.45 -14.13
C ASN A 190 7.94 -1.98 -14.06
N ARG A 191 7.01 -2.75 -14.64
CA ARG A 191 7.09 -4.21 -14.69
C ARG A 191 8.31 -4.67 -15.50
N LYS A 192 8.57 -4.05 -16.65
CA LYS A 192 9.77 -4.32 -17.47
C LYS A 192 11.04 -3.98 -16.69
N ALA A 193 11.09 -2.84 -16.01
CA ALA A 193 12.23 -2.42 -15.20
C ALA A 193 12.50 -3.40 -14.06
N ARG A 194 11.45 -3.83 -13.33
CA ARG A 194 11.56 -4.86 -12.27
C ARG A 194 12.08 -6.19 -12.81
N ALA A 195 11.58 -6.64 -13.96
CA ALA A 195 12.04 -7.88 -14.58
C ALA A 195 13.50 -7.80 -15.03
N GLU A 196 13.91 -6.67 -15.59
CA GLU A 196 15.29 -6.42 -16.01
C GLU A 196 16.23 -6.31 -14.81
N LEU A 197 15.80 -5.66 -13.72
CA LEU A 197 16.55 -5.63 -12.46
C LEU A 197 16.78 -7.05 -11.92
N LEU A 198 15.72 -7.88 -11.85
CA LEU A 198 15.85 -9.27 -11.41
C LEU A 198 16.83 -10.07 -12.30
N LYS A 199 16.79 -9.83 -13.62
CA LYS A 199 17.70 -10.47 -14.57
C LYS A 199 19.16 -10.09 -14.32
N ARG A 200 19.44 -8.81 -14.03
CA ARG A 200 20.77 -8.32 -13.68
C ARG A 200 21.27 -8.94 -12.37
N ILE A 201 20.41 -8.98 -11.34
CA ILE A 201 20.72 -9.63 -10.06
C ILE A 201 21.03 -11.12 -10.26
N LYS A 202 20.26 -11.82 -11.09
CA LYS A 202 20.54 -13.23 -11.45
C LYS A 202 21.87 -13.41 -12.16
N ALA A 203 22.32 -12.43 -12.93
CA ALA A 203 23.57 -12.49 -13.68
C ALA A 203 24.81 -12.12 -12.86
N MET A 204 24.66 -11.36 -11.76
CA MET A 204 25.77 -10.85 -10.98
C MET A 204 26.53 -11.97 -10.22
N PRO A 205 27.83 -11.77 -9.92
CA PRO A 205 28.61 -12.68 -9.08
C PRO A 205 27.98 -12.91 -7.70
N PRO A 206 28.18 -14.08 -7.07
CA PRO A 206 27.65 -14.35 -5.73
C PRO A 206 28.06 -13.33 -4.66
N ALA A 207 29.34 -12.92 -4.64
CA ALA A 207 29.84 -11.94 -3.68
C ALA A 207 29.14 -10.58 -3.83
N ASP A 208 29.01 -10.07 -5.05
CA ASP A 208 28.29 -8.82 -5.34
C ASP A 208 26.82 -8.90 -4.94
N PHE A 209 26.20 -10.10 -5.01
CA PHE A 209 24.82 -10.29 -4.56
C PHE A 209 24.71 -10.27 -3.03
N GLU A 210 25.67 -10.85 -2.32
CA GLU A 210 25.75 -10.76 -0.85
C GLU A 210 25.95 -9.30 -0.40
N GLU A 211 26.79 -8.55 -1.11
CA GLU A 211 27.01 -7.12 -0.87
C GLU A 211 25.75 -6.29 -1.13
N LEU A 212 25.05 -6.53 -2.24
CA LEU A 212 23.76 -5.88 -2.54
C LEU A 212 22.70 -6.15 -1.45
N VAL A 213 22.67 -7.37 -0.92
CA VAL A 213 21.79 -7.71 0.21
C VAL A 213 22.19 -6.95 1.47
N GLY A 214 23.49 -6.84 1.75
CA GLY A 214 24.00 -6.02 2.84
C GLY A 214 23.57 -4.56 2.73
N GLU A 215 23.74 -3.96 1.54
CA GLU A 215 23.29 -2.59 1.24
C GLU A 215 21.78 -2.43 1.44
N LEU A 216 20.98 -3.40 0.97
CA LEU A 216 19.53 -3.40 1.16
C LEU A 216 19.15 -3.43 2.66
N LEU A 217 19.79 -4.29 3.47
CA LEU A 217 19.51 -4.37 4.89
C LEU A 217 19.87 -3.07 5.61
N ALA A 218 21.01 -2.47 5.28
CA ALA A 218 21.41 -1.17 5.81
C ALA A 218 20.37 -0.08 5.45
N ALA A 219 19.90 -0.04 4.21
CA ALA A 219 18.87 0.91 3.77
C ALA A 219 17.52 0.71 4.48
N ILE A 220 17.17 -0.52 4.83
CA ILE A 220 15.96 -0.86 5.61
C ILE A 220 16.11 -0.41 7.08
N GLY A 221 17.33 -0.13 7.55
CA GLY A 221 17.61 0.35 8.91
C GLY A 221 18.22 -0.69 9.84
N PHE A 222 18.89 -1.72 9.30
CA PHE A 222 19.75 -2.59 10.10
C PHE A 222 21.09 -1.89 10.37
N ASP A 223 21.55 -1.98 11.61
CA ASP A 223 22.88 -1.57 12.06
C ASP A 223 23.85 -2.75 12.05
N GLU A 224 25.16 -2.45 12.09
CA GLU A 224 26.23 -3.46 12.18
C GLU A 224 26.09 -4.56 11.12
N VAL A 225 25.76 -4.15 9.88
CA VAL A 225 25.60 -5.09 8.77
C VAL A 225 26.98 -5.59 8.34
N GLU A 226 27.22 -6.88 8.51
CA GLU A 226 28.48 -7.54 8.19
C GLU A 226 28.25 -8.63 7.14
N VAL A 227 28.92 -8.49 6.00
CA VAL A 227 28.98 -9.54 4.98
C VAL A 227 30.10 -10.50 5.36
N THR A 228 29.76 -11.75 5.65
CA THR A 228 30.71 -12.73 6.17
C THR A 228 31.42 -13.44 5.03
N SER A 229 32.74 -13.30 4.95
CA SER A 229 33.52 -14.00 3.93
C SER A 229 33.77 -15.47 4.30
N ARG A 230 33.16 -16.40 3.55
CA ARG A 230 33.43 -17.85 3.46
C ARG A 230 33.00 -18.76 4.64
N SER A 231 31.92 -19.51 4.38
CA SER A 231 31.66 -20.95 4.63
C SER A 231 31.80 -21.60 6.02
N LYS A 232 32.54 -21.06 7.00
CA LYS A 232 32.69 -21.74 8.30
C LYS A 232 31.47 -21.63 9.22
N ASP A 233 30.55 -20.72 8.90
CA ASP A 233 29.37 -20.43 9.73
C ASP A 233 28.10 -21.12 9.22
N GLY A 234 28.26 -22.33 8.64
CA GLY A 234 27.11 -23.10 8.16
C GLY A 234 26.34 -22.46 7.01
N GLY A 235 26.92 -21.45 6.34
CA GLY A 235 26.37 -20.81 5.15
C GLY A 235 25.52 -19.57 5.42
N ILE A 236 25.69 -18.91 6.56
CA ILE A 236 25.26 -17.51 6.74
C ILE A 236 26.20 -16.62 5.92
N ASP A 237 25.61 -15.68 5.19
CA ASP A 237 26.33 -14.80 4.26
C ASP A 237 26.31 -13.34 4.77
N VAL A 238 25.25 -12.91 5.47
CA VAL A 238 25.13 -11.57 6.05
C VAL A 238 24.57 -11.64 7.47
N ARG A 239 25.10 -10.83 8.39
CA ARG A 239 24.51 -10.58 9.71
C ARG A 239 24.19 -9.10 9.87
N GLY A 240 23.20 -8.79 10.70
CA GLY A 240 22.87 -7.41 11.05
C GLY A 240 21.95 -7.34 12.26
N THR A 241 21.88 -6.18 12.89
CA THR A 241 21.04 -5.94 14.07
C THR A 241 20.02 -4.85 13.76
N LEU A 242 18.73 -5.17 13.84
CA LEU A 242 17.68 -4.16 13.77
C LEU A 242 17.49 -3.54 15.16
N VAL A 243 17.68 -2.23 15.26
CA VAL A 243 17.46 -1.46 16.49
C VAL A 243 16.18 -0.63 16.36
N VAL A 244 15.20 -0.88 17.21
CA VAL A 244 13.94 -0.14 17.24
C VAL A 244 13.83 0.67 18.52
N GLY A 245 13.77 2.00 18.37
CA GLY A 245 13.62 2.95 19.48
C GLY A 245 14.77 2.87 20.48
N ASP A 246 15.99 2.58 20.01
CA ASP A 246 17.24 2.47 20.78
C ASP A 246 17.29 1.40 21.89
N VAL A 247 16.23 0.63 22.05
CA VAL A 247 16.08 -0.33 23.18
C VAL A 247 15.78 -1.75 22.74
N ILE A 248 15.14 -1.95 21.59
CA ILE A 248 14.82 -3.28 21.07
C ILE A 248 15.87 -3.66 20.04
N ARG A 249 16.60 -4.75 20.29
CA ARG A 249 17.62 -5.29 19.38
C ARG A 249 17.19 -6.65 18.87
N THR A 250 17.08 -6.80 17.56
CA THR A 250 16.79 -8.08 16.89
C THR A 250 17.97 -8.42 15.99
N ARG A 251 18.67 -9.51 16.31
CA ARG A 251 19.77 -10.01 15.49
C ARG A 251 19.24 -10.88 14.36
N LEU A 252 19.70 -10.62 13.15
CA LEU A 252 19.31 -11.33 11.95
C LEU A 252 20.55 -11.98 11.32
N ALA A 253 20.44 -13.27 11.01
CA ALA A 253 21.39 -14.01 10.21
C ALA A 253 20.74 -14.38 8.88
N VAL A 254 21.40 -14.02 7.79
CA VAL A 254 20.84 -14.09 6.44
C VAL A 254 21.68 -15.02 5.59
N GLN A 255 21.02 -15.96 4.93
CA GLN A 255 21.60 -16.75 3.85
C GLN A 255 21.06 -16.27 2.51
N VAL A 256 21.97 -16.04 1.58
CA VAL A 256 21.71 -15.52 0.25
C VAL A 256 21.98 -16.61 -0.78
N LYS A 257 20.96 -16.95 -1.57
CA LYS A 257 21.06 -18.00 -2.61
C LYS A 257 20.69 -17.45 -3.98
N ARG A 258 21.71 -17.24 -4.82
CA ARG A 258 21.50 -16.96 -6.26
C ARG A 258 21.21 -18.25 -7.02
N TRP A 259 19.94 -18.63 -7.13
CA TRP A 259 19.53 -19.92 -7.69
C TRP A 259 18.69 -19.75 -8.95
N LYS A 260 18.66 -20.81 -9.78
CA LYS A 260 17.75 -20.92 -10.93
C LYS A 260 16.48 -21.69 -10.58
N SER A 261 16.59 -22.71 -9.73
CA SER A 261 15.48 -23.53 -9.24
C SER A 261 14.96 -23.05 -7.88
N ASN A 262 13.80 -23.57 -7.47
CA ASN A 262 13.22 -23.23 -6.19
C ASN A 262 14.07 -23.77 -5.03
N VAL A 263 14.20 -22.95 -3.98
CA VAL A 263 14.89 -23.33 -2.74
C VAL A 263 14.09 -24.41 -2.01
N GLN A 264 14.78 -25.42 -1.49
CA GLN A 264 14.20 -26.60 -0.85
C GLN A 264 14.38 -26.56 0.67
N ALA A 265 13.61 -27.39 1.38
CA ALA A 265 13.63 -27.47 2.86
C ALA A 265 15.03 -27.65 3.50
N PRO A 266 15.98 -28.42 2.93
CA PRO A 266 17.30 -28.59 3.54
C PRO A 266 18.06 -27.28 3.75
N VAL A 267 17.88 -26.30 2.86
CA VAL A 267 18.51 -24.97 2.99
C VAL A 267 17.98 -24.25 4.22
N ILE A 268 16.66 -24.32 4.46
CA ILE A 268 16.01 -23.70 5.62
C ILE A 268 16.48 -24.36 6.93
N GLN A 269 16.63 -25.69 6.93
CA GLN A 269 17.15 -26.44 8.07
C GLN A 269 18.61 -26.08 8.35
N GLN A 270 19.42 -25.91 7.32
CA GLN A 270 20.82 -25.51 7.43
C GLN A 270 20.96 -24.10 8.05
N VAL A 271 20.19 -23.12 7.57
CA VAL A 271 20.16 -21.78 8.18
C VAL A 271 19.80 -21.88 9.65
N ARG A 272 18.71 -22.57 9.97
CA ARG A 272 18.27 -22.73 11.36
C ARG A 272 19.34 -23.34 12.25
N GLY A 273 20.05 -24.37 11.78
CA GLY A 273 21.13 -25.01 12.53
C GLY A 273 22.36 -24.13 12.73
N SER A 274 22.47 -23.04 11.97
CA SER A 274 23.60 -22.09 12.02
C SER A 274 23.28 -20.82 12.80
N LEU A 275 22.04 -20.66 13.29
CA LEU A 275 21.62 -19.50 14.08
C LEU A 275 22.26 -19.52 15.46
N GLY A 276 22.79 -18.37 15.87
CA GLY A 276 23.25 -18.12 17.23
C GLY A 276 22.09 -17.95 18.23
N ALA A 277 22.45 -17.80 19.51
CA ALA A 277 21.47 -17.57 20.57
C ALA A 277 20.66 -16.30 20.30
N HIS A 278 19.33 -16.45 20.27
CA HIS A 278 18.36 -15.37 20.02
C HIS A 278 18.47 -14.69 18.65
N GLU A 279 19.15 -15.29 17.67
CA GLU A 279 19.14 -14.83 16.28
C GLU A 279 17.88 -15.28 15.56
N GLN A 280 17.39 -14.45 14.64
CA GLN A 280 16.36 -14.81 13.67
C GLN A 280 17.03 -15.16 12.33
N GLY A 281 16.44 -16.11 11.61
CA GLY A 281 16.92 -16.47 10.27
C GLY A 281 16.16 -15.76 9.16
N LEU A 282 16.85 -15.42 8.08
CA LEU A 282 16.24 -15.02 6.81
C LEU A 282 16.94 -15.74 5.66
N VAL A 283 16.16 -16.28 4.73
CA VAL A 283 16.68 -16.80 3.46
C VAL A 283 16.21 -15.90 2.33
N ILE A 284 17.16 -15.36 1.57
CA ILE A 284 16.91 -14.54 0.40
C ILE A 284 17.32 -15.32 -0.84
N THR A 285 16.47 -15.33 -1.87
CA THR A 285 16.77 -16.00 -3.14
C THR A 285 16.28 -15.21 -4.34
N THR A 286 16.98 -15.35 -5.47
CA THR A 286 16.54 -14.80 -6.77
C THR A 286 15.43 -15.63 -7.43
N SER A 287 15.10 -16.79 -6.87
CA SER A 287 14.04 -17.70 -7.33
C SER A 287 12.87 -17.71 -6.34
N ASP A 288 12.06 -18.76 -6.36
CA ASP A 288 10.96 -18.98 -5.41
C ASP A 288 11.33 -20.12 -4.42
N PHE A 289 10.47 -20.39 -3.46
CA PHE A 289 10.59 -21.47 -2.47
C PHE A 289 9.61 -22.59 -2.77
N SER A 290 10.03 -23.85 -2.55
CA SER A 290 9.10 -24.98 -2.62
C SER A 290 8.11 -24.96 -1.47
N GLN A 291 6.98 -25.66 -1.63
CA GLN A 291 6.03 -25.82 -0.52
C GLN A 291 6.67 -26.47 0.71
N GLY A 292 7.62 -27.39 0.50
CA GLY A 292 8.39 -28.01 1.59
C GLY A 292 9.24 -26.98 2.34
N ALA A 293 9.91 -26.08 1.62
CA ALA A 293 10.69 -25.00 2.24
C ALA A 293 9.81 -24.04 3.05
N ARG A 294 8.65 -23.64 2.51
CA ARG A 294 7.69 -22.78 3.21
C ARG A 294 7.15 -23.43 4.50
N LYS A 295 6.78 -24.72 4.43
CA LYS A 295 6.35 -25.49 5.62
C LYS A 295 7.46 -25.62 6.66
N GLU A 296 8.70 -25.86 6.22
CA GLU A 296 9.83 -25.97 7.13
C GLU A 296 10.09 -24.64 7.84
N ALA A 297 10.02 -23.51 7.12
CA ALA A 297 10.23 -22.17 7.67
C ALA A 297 9.23 -21.79 8.78
N GLU A 298 7.98 -22.21 8.66
CA GLU A 298 6.87 -21.91 9.59
C GLU A 298 6.70 -22.91 10.74
N ARG A 299 7.66 -23.82 10.94
CA ARG A 299 7.56 -24.88 11.94
C ARG A 299 7.51 -24.31 13.36
N ARG A 300 6.41 -24.58 14.08
CA ARG A 300 6.03 -23.94 15.36
C ARG A 300 7.01 -24.16 16.51
N ASP A 301 7.70 -25.30 16.53
CA ASP A 301 8.57 -25.70 17.65
C ASP A 301 10.04 -25.28 17.44
N THR A 302 10.30 -24.34 16.53
CA THR A 302 11.66 -23.93 16.17
C THR A 302 11.78 -22.44 15.96
N THR A 303 13.01 -21.93 16.01
CA THR A 303 13.33 -20.56 15.60
C THR A 303 12.78 -20.28 14.20
N PRO A 304 11.90 -19.27 14.04
CA PRO A 304 11.34 -18.91 12.74
C PRO A 304 12.44 -18.49 11.76
N VAL A 305 12.29 -18.92 10.51
CA VAL A 305 13.14 -18.48 9.41
C VAL A 305 12.26 -17.75 8.40
N ALA A 306 12.48 -16.46 8.23
CA ALA A 306 11.78 -15.67 7.22
C ALA A 306 12.26 -16.05 5.81
N LEU A 307 11.38 -15.90 4.83
CA LEU A 307 11.68 -16.21 3.43
C LEU A 307 11.45 -14.96 2.58
N MET A 308 12.39 -14.65 1.70
CA MET A 308 12.29 -13.56 0.73
C MET A 308 12.63 -14.07 -0.67
N ASP A 309 11.62 -14.11 -1.55
CA ASP A 309 11.79 -14.55 -2.93
C ASP A 309 12.25 -13.41 -3.85
N GLY A 310 12.53 -13.73 -5.11
CA GLY A 310 13.07 -12.77 -6.07
C GLY A 310 12.13 -11.59 -6.37
N GLU A 311 10.81 -11.80 -6.29
CA GLU A 311 9.84 -10.71 -6.50
C GLU A 311 9.82 -9.77 -5.29
N GLN A 312 9.81 -10.34 -4.08
CA GLN A 312 9.86 -9.58 -2.83
C GLN A 312 11.16 -8.78 -2.69
N LEU A 313 12.29 -9.39 -3.03
CA LEU A 313 13.60 -8.73 -3.05
C LEU A 313 13.59 -7.50 -3.98
N VAL A 314 13.12 -7.66 -5.22
CA VAL A 314 13.03 -6.56 -6.17
C VAL A 314 12.09 -5.46 -5.71
N ALA A 315 10.96 -5.82 -5.08
CA ALA A 315 10.04 -4.85 -4.51
C ALA A 315 10.74 -3.97 -3.45
N LEU A 316 11.50 -4.58 -2.54
CA LEU A 316 12.25 -3.87 -1.51
C LEU A 316 13.40 -3.02 -2.08
N LEU A 317 14.13 -3.51 -3.08
CA LEU A 317 15.15 -2.71 -3.77
C LEU A 317 14.54 -1.46 -4.41
N VAL A 318 13.37 -1.59 -5.05
CA VAL A 318 12.64 -0.46 -5.65
C VAL A 318 12.07 0.50 -4.61
N GLU A 319 11.64 -0.01 -3.46
CA GLU A 319 11.15 0.81 -2.35
C GLU A 319 12.25 1.69 -1.76
N ASN A 320 13.46 1.14 -1.66
CA ASN A 320 14.65 1.82 -1.14
C ASN A 320 15.50 2.50 -2.24
N GLU A 321 14.99 2.57 -3.47
CA GLU A 321 15.66 3.21 -4.63
C GLU A 321 17.06 2.65 -4.96
N ILE A 322 17.31 1.37 -4.65
CA ILE A 322 18.56 0.68 -4.93
C ILE A 322 18.51 0.09 -6.35
N GLY A 323 19.47 0.50 -7.19
CA GLY A 323 19.58 0.03 -8.58
C GLY A 323 18.46 0.54 -9.51
N VAL A 324 17.62 1.46 -9.05
CA VAL A 324 16.52 2.07 -9.82
C VAL A 324 16.45 3.57 -9.59
N LYS A 325 15.80 4.29 -10.51
CA LYS A 325 15.52 5.72 -10.38
C LYS A 325 14.04 5.97 -10.58
N ARG A 326 13.44 6.76 -9.68
CA ARG A 326 12.06 7.22 -9.84
C ARG A 326 12.03 8.54 -10.61
N THR A 327 11.18 8.62 -11.63
CA THR A 327 10.94 9.85 -12.39
C THR A 327 9.48 10.27 -12.16
N PRO A 328 9.22 11.40 -11.50
CA PRO A 328 7.86 11.90 -11.35
C PRO A 328 7.31 12.38 -12.70
N MET A 329 6.04 12.09 -12.99
CA MET A 329 5.32 12.63 -14.15
C MET A 329 4.17 13.52 -13.68
N SER A 330 4.05 14.70 -14.27
CA SER A 330 2.95 15.65 -14.05
C SER A 330 1.94 15.58 -15.19
N LEU A 331 0.66 15.49 -14.87
CA LEU A 331 -0.43 15.59 -15.83
C LEU A 331 -1.17 16.91 -15.62
N ILE A 332 -1.31 17.69 -16.69
CA ILE A 332 -2.09 18.92 -16.70
C ILE A 332 -3.40 18.62 -17.44
N ALA A 333 -4.53 18.92 -16.81
CA ALA A 333 -5.85 18.77 -17.41
C ALA A 333 -6.56 20.13 -17.42
N LEU A 334 -7.33 20.38 -18.47
CA LEU A 334 -8.24 21.52 -18.53
C LEU A 334 -9.37 21.30 -17.51
N ILE A 335 -9.67 22.34 -16.73
CA ILE A 335 -10.94 22.41 -16.00
C ILE A 335 -12.03 22.50 -17.08
N GLY A 336 -13.17 21.83 -16.89
CA GLY A 336 -14.23 21.75 -17.91
C GLY A 336 -14.64 23.12 -18.48
N ASN A 337 -15.14 23.12 -19.72
CA ASN A 337 -15.44 24.33 -20.51
C ASN A 337 -16.31 25.39 -19.80
N ASP A 338 -17.05 25.04 -18.76
CA ASP A 338 -17.92 25.97 -18.05
C ASP A 338 -17.15 26.92 -17.11
N ASP A 339 -15.92 26.58 -16.70
CA ASP A 339 -15.10 27.40 -15.80
C ASP A 339 -13.99 28.19 -16.52
N VAL A 340 -13.49 27.69 -17.64
CA VAL A 340 -12.39 28.35 -18.39
C VAL A 340 -12.82 29.70 -18.95
N THR A 341 -14.07 29.81 -19.40
CA THR A 341 -14.63 31.07 -19.91
C THR A 341 -14.85 32.11 -18.80
N LYS A 342 -15.05 31.68 -17.55
CA LYS A 342 -15.17 32.56 -16.38
C LYS A 342 -13.82 33.05 -15.88
N MET A 343 -12.79 32.20 -15.89
CA MET A 343 -11.45 32.54 -15.41
C MET A 343 -10.59 33.36 -16.40
N LEU A 344 -10.92 33.39 -17.69
CA LEU A 344 -10.19 34.17 -18.70
C LEU A 344 -10.83 35.54 -19.00
N MET A 345 -11.95 35.87 -18.36
CA MET A 345 -12.66 37.15 -18.53
C MET A 345 -12.67 38.06 -17.30
N GLU A 346 -11.97 37.68 -16.22
CA GLU A 346 -11.58 38.55 -15.10
C GLU A 346 -10.08 38.85 -15.18
#